data_AF-A0A9Q0P8Y6-F1
#
_entry.id   AF-A0A9Q0P8Y6-F1
#
_cell.length_a   1.000
_cell.length_b   1.000
_cell.length_c   1.000
_cell.angle_alpha   90.00
_cell.angle_beta   90.00
_cell.angle_gamma   90.00
#
_symmetry.space_group_name_H-M   'P 1'
#
loop_
_entity.id
_entity.type
_entity.pdbx_description
1 polymer ?
#
loop_
_entity_poly.entity_id
_entity_poly.type
_entity_poly.pdbx_seq_one_letter_code
_entity_poly.pdbx_strand_id
1 'polypeptide(L)'
;MATSLRLYLTCIRNTLEAALCLQNFPCQEVERHNKPEVEMKTSQELLLNSILICRNEAEKCLIETSINSLRISLKVKQADELENILTKKFLRFLSMRAEAFQVLRRKPVQGYDISFSNHKLPL
;
A
#
# COMPACT_ATOMS: atom_id res chain seq x y z
N MET A 1 -12.08 -14.50 -18.59
CA MET A 1 -11.28 -14.12 -17.41
C MET A 1 -10.36 -12.89 -17.60
N ALA A 2 -9.99 -12.51 -18.84
CA ALA A 2 -9.19 -11.30 -19.08
C ALA A 2 -9.97 -9.98 -18.84
N THR A 3 -11.29 -10.00 -19.04
CA THR A 3 -12.18 -8.85 -18.85
C THR A 3 -12.25 -8.38 -17.39
N SER A 4 -12.25 -9.30 -16.42
CA SER A 4 -12.29 -8.94 -14.99
C SER A 4 -10.98 -8.32 -14.49
N LEU A 5 -9.84 -8.67 -15.09
CA LEU A 5 -8.55 -8.03 -14.76
C LEU A 5 -8.56 -6.55 -15.15
N ARG A 6 -9.03 -6.24 -16.37
CA ARG A 6 -9.11 -4.85 -16.84
C ARG A 6 -9.98 -4.01 -15.89
N LEU A 7 -11.17 -4.50 -15.55
CA LEU A 7 -12.08 -3.80 -14.63
C LEU A 7 -11.47 -3.62 -13.24
N TYR A 8 -10.82 -4.64 -12.70
CA TYR A 8 -10.12 -4.57 -11.41
C TYR A 8 -9.02 -3.51 -11.40
N LEU A 9 -8.18 -3.49 -12.44
CA LEU A 9 -7.09 -2.49 -12.56
C LEU A 9 -7.62 -1.08 -12.81
N THR A 10 -8.70 -0.93 -13.59
CA THR A 10 -9.36 0.37 -13.79
C THR A 10 -9.96 0.89 -12.48
N CYS A 11 -10.61 0.02 -11.69
CA CYS A 11 -11.13 0.39 -10.38
C CYS A 11 -10.00 0.87 -9.46
N ILE A 12 -8.91 0.10 -9.33
CA ILE A 12 -7.74 0.50 -8.54
C ILE A 12 -7.19 1.84 -9.01
N ARG A 13 -7.03 2.04 -10.32
CA ARG A 13 -6.52 3.30 -10.88
C ARG A 13 -7.39 4.48 -10.47
N ASN A 14 -8.69 4.40 -10.70
CA ASN A 14 -9.62 5.50 -10.41
C ASN A 14 -9.67 5.80 -8.90
N THR A 15 -9.63 4.75 -8.05
CA THR A 15 -9.56 4.92 -6.60
C THR A 15 -8.25 5.58 -6.17
N LEU A 16 -7.13 5.22 -6.78
CA LEU A 16 -5.84 5.86 -6.48
C LEU A 16 -5.81 7.31 -6.96
N GLU A 17 -6.36 7.63 -8.13
CA GLU A 17 -6.49 9.01 -8.60
C GLU A 17 -7.29 9.87 -7.63
N ALA A 18 -8.39 9.34 -7.07
CA ALA A 18 -9.17 10.03 -6.05
C ALA A 18 -8.48 10.11 -4.67
N ALA A 19 -7.67 9.10 -4.31
CA ALA A 19 -7.01 9.04 -3.02
C ALA A 19 -5.67 9.82 -2.98
N LEU A 20 -5.03 10.05 -4.13
CA LEU A 20 -3.76 10.79 -4.25
C LEU A 20 -3.93 12.33 -4.16
N CYS A 21 -4.87 12.80 -3.34
CA CYS A 21 -5.09 14.22 -3.06
C CYS A 21 -4.38 14.65 -1.76
N LEU A 22 -3.09 14.33 -1.67
CA LEU A 22 -2.31 14.51 -0.44
C LEU A 22 -1.82 15.95 -0.27
N GLN A 23 -1.77 16.40 0.97
CA GLN A 23 -1.28 17.73 1.35
C GLN A 23 -0.19 17.59 2.40
N ASN A 24 0.76 18.53 2.38
CA ASN A 24 1.75 18.59 3.43
C ASN A 24 1.09 18.94 4.77
N PHE A 25 1.16 18.04 5.75
CA PHE A 25 0.53 18.21 7.06
C PHE A 25 1.53 17.82 8.17
N PRO A 26 1.84 18.72 9.12
CA PRO A 26 2.77 18.43 10.21
C PRO A 26 2.13 17.45 11.22
N CYS A 27 2.98 16.64 11.87
CA CYS A 27 2.52 15.71 12.90
C CYS A 27 1.97 16.47 14.11
N GLN A 28 0.78 16.12 14.58
CA GLN A 28 0.15 16.76 15.74
C GLN A 28 0.77 16.30 17.07
N GLU A 29 1.20 15.04 17.15
CA GLU A 29 1.72 14.43 18.39
C GLU A 29 3.18 14.79 18.69
N VAL A 30 3.98 15.02 17.65
CA VAL A 30 5.42 15.27 17.80
C VAL A 30 5.77 16.60 17.16
N GLU A 31 6.09 17.59 18.01
CA GLU A 31 6.43 18.93 17.58
C GLU A 31 7.59 18.92 16.57
N ARG A 32 7.48 19.74 15.51
CA ARG A 32 8.50 19.91 14.45
C ARG A 32 8.80 18.65 13.64
N HIS A 33 7.98 17.61 13.72
CA HIS A 33 8.06 16.45 12.86
C HIS A 33 6.97 16.45 11.80
N ASN A 34 7.29 15.87 10.64
CA ASN A 34 6.32 15.54 9.60
C ASN A 34 6.37 14.03 9.39
N LYS A 35 5.33 13.34 9.85
CA LYS A 35 5.23 11.89 9.80
C LYS A 35 4.01 11.49 8.98
N PRO A 36 4.09 10.38 8.24
CA PRO A 36 2.94 9.86 7.50
C PRO A 36 1.85 9.38 8.47
N GLU A 37 0.73 10.08 8.47
CA GLU A 37 -0.42 9.78 9.34
C GLU A 37 -0.98 8.37 9.10
N VAL A 38 -0.94 7.86 7.85
CA VAL A 38 -1.43 6.50 7.52
C VAL A 38 -0.62 5.38 8.20
N GLU A 39 0.63 5.66 8.56
CA GLU A 39 1.51 4.73 9.28
C GLU A 39 1.43 4.93 10.80
N MET A 40 1.29 6.17 11.26
CA MET A 40 1.22 6.51 12.69
C MET A 40 -0.13 6.13 13.31
N LYS A 41 -1.24 6.38 12.60
CA LYS A 41 -2.62 6.13 13.05
C LYS A 41 -2.95 6.73 14.43
N THR A 42 -2.33 7.85 14.78
CA THR A 42 -2.53 8.53 16.07
C THR A 42 -3.77 9.42 16.04
N SER A 43 -3.98 10.17 14.95
CA SER A 43 -5.09 11.10 14.78
C SER A 43 -6.13 10.51 13.82
N GLN A 44 -7.26 10.04 14.35
CA GLN A 44 -8.29 9.38 13.54
C GLN A 44 -8.96 10.32 12.54
N GLU A 45 -9.07 11.60 12.86
CA GLU A 45 -9.64 12.64 12.01
C GLU A 45 -8.80 12.92 10.75
N LEU A 46 -7.51 12.53 10.77
CA LEU A 46 -6.62 12.67 9.62
C LEU A 46 -6.63 11.44 8.71
N LEU A 47 -7.23 10.34 9.18
CA LEU A 47 -7.37 9.10 8.42
C LEU A 47 -8.69 9.10 7.64
N LEU A 48 -8.62 8.63 6.40
CA LEU A 48 -9.81 8.34 5.61
C LEU A 48 -10.15 6.85 5.69
N ASN A 49 -11.37 6.52 5.27
CA ASN A 49 -11.82 5.13 5.24
C ASN A 49 -10.93 4.27 4.35
N SER A 50 -10.54 3.10 4.85
CA SER A 50 -9.78 2.13 4.06
C SER A 50 -10.67 1.52 2.98
N ILE A 51 -10.11 1.35 1.79
CA ILE A 51 -10.81 0.81 0.63
C ILE A 51 -10.17 -0.51 0.26
N LEU A 52 -10.95 -1.58 0.28
CA LEU A 52 -10.53 -2.91 -0.15
C LEU A 52 -11.19 -3.25 -1.49
N ILE A 53 -10.37 -3.45 -2.52
CA ILE A 53 -10.82 -3.85 -3.85
C ILE A 53 -10.36 -5.30 -4.06
N CYS A 54 -11.29 -6.21 -4.28
CA CYS A 54 -11.01 -7.62 -4.52
C CYS A 54 -11.40 -8.01 -5.94
N ARG A 55 -10.51 -8.75 -6.63
CA ARG A 55 -10.86 -9.42 -7.88
C ARG A 55 -11.41 -10.83 -7.61
N ASN A 56 -10.83 -11.50 -6.61
CA ASN A 56 -11.22 -12.80 -6.08
C ASN A 56 -10.64 -12.94 -4.66
N GLU A 57 -10.82 -14.10 -4.02
CA GLU A 57 -10.32 -14.35 -2.65
C GLU A 57 -8.79 -14.28 -2.52
N ALA A 58 -8.05 -14.56 -3.60
CA ALA A 58 -6.59 -14.59 -3.65
C ALA A 58 -5.95 -13.31 -4.22
N GLU A 59 -6.72 -12.42 -4.85
CA GLU A 59 -6.26 -11.17 -5.47
C GLU A 59 -7.03 -9.99 -4.92
N LYS A 60 -6.33 -9.15 -4.13
CA LYS A 60 -6.93 -7.97 -3.50
C LYS A 60 -5.92 -6.83 -3.33
N CYS A 61 -6.45 -5.62 -3.32
CA CYS A 61 -5.73 -4.37 -3.13
C CYS A 61 -6.38 -3.60 -1.97
N LEU A 62 -5.60 -3.33 -0.93
CA LEU A 62 -6.00 -2.45 0.16
C LEU A 62 -5.37 -1.08 -0.07
N ILE A 63 -6.19 -0.04 -0.05
CA ILE A 63 -5.78 1.36 -0.14
C ILE A 63 -6.16 2.01 1.18
N GLU A 64 -5.16 2.49 1.91
CA GLU A 64 -5.34 3.29 3.13
C GLU A 64 -4.80 4.68 2.83
N THR A 65 -5.53 5.72 3.18
CA THR A 65 -5.15 7.09 2.87
C THR A 65 -5.43 8.01 4.06
N SER A 66 -4.64 9.06 4.16
CA SER A 66 -4.75 10.13 5.14
C SER A 66 -4.58 11.48 4.45
N ILE A 67 -4.56 12.56 5.21
CA ILE A 67 -4.31 13.90 4.70
C ILE A 67 -2.96 14.05 3.99
N ASN A 68 -1.89 13.39 4.46
CA ASN A 68 -0.51 13.58 3.98
C ASN A 68 0.15 12.33 3.43
N SER A 69 -0.49 11.17 3.57
CA SER A 69 0.12 9.90 3.18
C SER A 69 -0.89 8.89 2.69
N LEU A 70 -0.40 7.97 1.86
CA LEU A 70 -1.19 6.92 1.26
C LEU A 70 -0.36 5.63 1.27
N ARG A 71 -0.99 4.53 1.66
CA ARG A 71 -0.44 3.18 1.64
C ARG A 71 -1.26 2.27 0.73
N ILE A 72 -0.58 1.55 -0.14
CA ILE A 72 -1.17 0.56 -1.04
C ILE A 72 -0.59 -0.81 -0.68
N SER A 73 -1.43 -1.79 -0.44
CA SER A 73 -1.02 -3.16 -0.13
C SER A 73 -1.68 -4.13 -1.09
N LEU A 74 -0.86 -4.93 -1.77
CA LEU A 74 -1.30 -5.85 -2.82
C LEU A 74 -1.09 -7.30 -2.40
N LYS A 75 -2.12 -8.11 -2.61
CA LYS A 75 -2.06 -9.58 -2.58
C LYS A 75 -2.11 -10.07 -4.03
N VAL A 76 -1.07 -10.77 -4.43
CA VAL A 76 -0.90 -11.32 -5.78
C VAL A 76 -1.48 -12.72 -5.81
N LYS A 77 -2.05 -13.15 -6.93
CA LYS A 77 -2.49 -14.54 -7.09
C LYS A 77 -1.29 -15.48 -7.02
N GLN A 78 -1.41 -16.54 -6.24
CA GLN A 78 -0.51 -17.69 -6.27
C GLN A 78 -1.35 -18.95 -6.44
N ALA A 79 -1.23 -19.64 -7.58
CA ALA A 79 -2.03 -20.81 -7.93
C ALA A 79 -1.57 -22.08 -7.21
N ASP A 80 -0.28 -22.17 -6.86
CA ASP A 80 0.33 -23.33 -6.23
C ASP A 80 1.48 -22.93 -5.28
N GLU A 81 2.10 -23.95 -4.66
CA GLU A 81 3.21 -23.76 -3.72
C GLU A 81 4.47 -23.21 -4.40
N LEU A 82 4.72 -23.58 -5.66
CA LEU A 82 5.86 -23.10 -6.42
C LEU A 82 5.74 -21.59 -6.66
N GLU A 83 4.58 -21.12 -7.13
CA GLU A 83 4.27 -19.70 -7.30
C GLU A 83 4.34 -18.94 -5.97
N ASN A 84 3.90 -19.56 -4.87
CA ASN A 84 4.04 -18.97 -3.53
C ASN A 84 5.51 -18.73 -3.16
N ILE A 85 6.38 -19.73 -3.35
CA ILE A 85 7.81 -19.61 -3.07
C ILE A 85 8.47 -18.58 -4.00
N LEU A 86 8.16 -18.62 -5.30
CA LEU A 86 8.70 -17.67 -6.29
C LEU A 86 8.29 -16.24 -5.97
N THR A 87 7.00 -16.01 -5.70
CA THR A 87 6.48 -14.69 -5.34
C THR A 87 7.14 -14.18 -4.07
N LYS A 88 7.23 -15.01 -3.03
CA LYS A 88 7.87 -14.66 -1.76
C LYS A 88 9.35 -14.29 -1.94
N LYS A 89 10.11 -15.05 -2.73
CA LYS A 89 11.54 -14.76 -3.00
C LYS A 89 11.70 -13.48 -3.82
N PHE A 90 10.92 -13.31 -4.88
CA PHE A 90 10.96 -12.15 -5.75
C PHE A 90 10.62 -10.86 -5.00
N LEU A 91 9.53 -10.84 -4.23
CA LEU A 91 9.10 -9.66 -3.47
C LEU A 91 10.02 -9.35 -2.29
N ARG A 92 10.59 -10.37 -1.64
CA ARG A 92 11.65 -10.17 -0.65
C ARG A 92 12.87 -9.49 -1.28
N PHE A 93 13.29 -9.95 -2.47
CA PHE A 93 14.40 -9.35 -3.19
C PHE A 93 14.15 -7.89 -3.57
N LEU A 94 12.95 -7.55 -4.06
CA LEU A 94 12.55 -6.17 -4.30
C LEU A 94 12.59 -5.34 -3.01
N SER A 95 12.05 -5.88 -1.91
CA SER A 95 12.00 -5.19 -0.61
C SER A 95 13.38 -4.90 -0.02
N MET A 96 14.38 -5.75 -0.28
CA MET A 96 15.79 -5.48 0.09
C MET A 96 16.37 -4.25 -0.65
N ARG A 97 15.81 -3.90 -1.81
CA ARG A 97 16.19 -2.72 -2.61
C ARG A 97 15.24 -1.55 -2.40
N ALA A 98 14.40 -1.61 -1.36
CA ALA A 98 13.47 -0.54 -1.04
C ALA A 98 14.18 0.80 -0.91
N GLU A 99 15.44 0.88 -0.47
CA GLU A 99 16.20 2.14 -0.41
C GLU A 99 16.27 2.87 -1.75
N ALA A 100 16.58 2.16 -2.84
CA ALA A 100 16.61 2.71 -4.19
C ALA A 100 15.20 3.00 -4.75
N PHE A 101 14.17 2.28 -4.29
CA PHE A 101 12.79 2.48 -4.72
C PHE A 101 11.98 3.23 -3.65
N GLN A 102 11.98 4.56 -3.73
CA GLN A 102 11.50 5.46 -2.67
C GLN A 102 10.10 5.16 -2.12
N VAL A 103 9.22 4.57 -2.93
CA VAL A 103 7.84 4.28 -2.53
C VAL A 103 7.62 2.85 -2.01
N LEU A 104 8.61 1.95 -2.07
CA LEU A 104 8.45 0.57 -1.60
C LEU A 104 8.68 0.47 -0.09
N ARG A 105 7.78 -0.20 0.63
CA ARG A 105 7.99 -0.53 2.04
C ARG A 105 8.94 -1.72 2.17
N ARG A 106 9.83 -1.67 3.16
CA ARG A 106 10.75 -2.77 3.50
C ARG A 106 10.00 -4.03 3.96
N LYS A 107 8.83 -3.85 4.57
CA LYS A 107 7.96 -4.94 5.03
C LYS A 107 6.53 -4.69 4.53
N PRO A 108 5.86 -5.68 3.92
CA PRO A 108 4.46 -5.54 3.55
C PRO A 108 3.54 -5.50 4.78
N VAL A 109 2.32 -5.00 4.60
CA VAL A 109 1.25 -5.13 5.61
C VAL A 109 0.92 -6.61 5.80
N GLN A 110 0.56 -7.00 7.03
CA GLN A 110 0.20 -8.38 7.35
C GLN A 110 -0.95 -8.87 6.44
N GLY A 111 -0.78 -10.07 5.87
CA GLY A 111 -1.75 -10.65 4.94
C GLY A 111 -1.66 -10.15 3.49
N TYR A 112 -0.67 -9.30 3.17
CA TYR A 112 -0.36 -8.83 1.82
C TYR A 112 1.07 -9.18 1.42
N ASP A 113 1.34 -9.22 0.12
CA ASP A 113 2.63 -9.69 -0.41
C ASP A 113 3.63 -8.54 -0.62
N ILE A 114 3.13 -7.37 -1.02
CA ILE A 114 3.92 -6.15 -1.22
C ILE A 114 3.14 -4.93 -0.73
N SER A 115 3.85 -3.89 -0.30
CA SER A 115 3.20 -2.63 0.06
C SER A 115 4.04 -1.42 -0.33
N PHE A 116 3.35 -0.37 -0.75
CA PHE A 116 3.91 0.90 -1.17
C PHE A 116 3.40 2.02 -0.28
N SER A 117 4.21 3.04 -0.04
CA SER A 117 3.85 4.25 0.67
C SER A 117 4.55 5.45 0.04
N ASN A 118 3.88 6.60 -0.04
CA ASN A 118 4.48 7.84 -0.55
C ASN A 118 5.52 8.45 0.40
N HIS A 119 5.56 8.01 1.66
CA HIS A 119 6.57 8.39 2.65
C HIS A 119 7.22 7.14 3.24
N LYS A 120 8.56 7.15 3.30
CA LYS A 120 9.31 6.18 4.10
C LYS A 120 9.48 6.69 5.51
N LEU A 121 8.96 5.94 6.48
CA LEU A 121 9.45 6.04 7.85
C LEU A 121 10.87 5.45 7.89
N PRO A 122 11.85 6.14 8.51
CA PRO A 122 13.05 5.45 8.98
C PRO A 122 12.57 4.42 10.00
N LEU A 123 12.76 3.13 9.69
CA LEU A 123 12.56 2.04 10.65
C LEU A 123 13.53 2.19 11.81
#